data_AF-A0AAV7AXB0-F1
#
_entry.id   AF-A0AAV7AXB0-F1
#
_cell.length_a   1.000
_cell.length_b   1.000
_cell.length_c   1.000
_cell.angle_alpha   90.00
_cell.angle_beta   90.00
_cell.angle_gamma   90.00
#
_symmetry.space_group_name_H-M   'P 1'
#
loop_
_entity.id
_entity.type
_entity.pdbx_description
1 polymer ?
#
loop_
_entity_poly.entity_id
_entity_poly.type
_entity_poly.pdbx_seq_one_letter_code
_entity_poly.pdbx_strand_id
1 'polypeptide(L)'
;MRSLQGLKVIVSRVSVKRIWCVVAAEGYDTRTPCGGADLCAAVKLLRRSPSPLLALSTAPSTPVIATKHPFKVDLKAGKLYPWCSCGHSKKQPFCDGSHKKAAPGLSPVRFTPTEDKEAWLCGCKQTKKAPYCDGTHKQSYVQNYTLETNQ
;
A
#
# COMPACT_ATOMS: atom_id res chain seq x y z
N MET A 1 65.48 2.34 3.96
CA MET A 1 65.56 3.81 4.12
C MET A 1 65.39 4.44 2.74
N ARG A 2 64.61 5.53 2.63
CA ARG A 2 64.19 6.25 1.40
C ARG A 2 63.04 5.54 0.67
N SER A 3 61.96 6.17 0.23
CA SER A 3 61.55 7.57 0.22
C SER A 3 60.02 7.62 0.02
N LEU A 4 59.34 8.43 0.81
CA LEU A 4 57.92 8.77 0.71
C LEU A 4 57.72 9.83 -0.39
N GLN A 5 56.92 9.55 -1.42
CA GLN A 5 56.16 10.54 -2.22
C GLN A 5 54.95 9.77 -2.81
N GLY A 6 53.66 10.08 -2.57
CA GLY A 6 53.06 11.37 -2.33
C GLY A 6 52.34 11.87 -3.59
N LEU A 7 51.45 11.07 -4.21
CA LEU A 7 50.60 11.57 -5.30
C LEU A 7 49.29 12.14 -4.76
N LYS A 8 49.23 13.46 -4.84
CA LYS A 8 48.15 14.37 -4.51
C LYS A 8 47.03 14.15 -5.53
N VAL A 9 45.92 13.50 -5.14
CA VAL A 9 44.71 13.46 -5.99
C VAL A 9 44.03 14.81 -5.89
N ILE A 10 43.99 15.49 -7.04
CA ILE A 10 43.46 16.82 -7.22
C ILE A 10 41.92 16.76 -7.18
N VAL A 11 41.39 17.73 -6.45
CA VAL A 11 39.99 18.09 -6.24
C VAL A 11 39.21 18.13 -7.56
N SER A 12 38.07 17.41 -7.64
CA SER A 12 37.02 17.75 -8.61
C SER A 12 35.72 17.97 -7.87
N ARG A 13 35.48 19.25 -7.58
CA ARG A 13 34.29 19.77 -6.92
C ARG A 13 33.20 19.84 -7.99
N VAL A 14 32.38 18.79 -8.10
CA VAL A 14 31.24 18.76 -9.00
C VAL A 14 30.20 19.76 -8.50
N SER A 15 30.23 20.95 -9.11
CA SER A 15 29.22 21.98 -8.99
C SER A 15 28.16 21.74 -10.06
N VAL A 16 26.96 21.35 -9.66
CA VAL A 16 25.78 21.43 -10.53
C VAL A 16 24.58 21.89 -9.71
N LYS A 17 24.46 23.22 -9.71
CA LYS A 17 23.23 24.03 -9.76
C LYS A 17 21.93 23.34 -9.32
N ARG A 18 21.49 23.75 -8.13
CA ARG A 18 20.08 23.76 -7.71
C ARG A 18 19.26 24.46 -8.79
N ILE A 19 18.47 23.68 -9.52
CA ILE A 19 17.41 24.19 -10.40
C ILE A 19 16.21 24.51 -9.50
N TRP A 20 16.03 25.79 -9.24
CA TRP A 20 14.74 26.36 -8.85
C TRP A 20 13.84 26.28 -10.08
N CYS A 21 12.89 25.34 -10.07
CA CYS A 21 11.77 25.38 -11.01
C CYS A 21 10.74 26.36 -10.43
N VAL A 22 10.90 27.65 -10.80
CA VAL A 22 9.82 28.62 -10.75
C VAL A 22 9.06 28.45 -12.06
N VAL A 23 7.94 27.74 -12.02
CA VAL A 23 6.95 27.81 -13.10
C VAL A 23 5.83 28.71 -12.62
N ALA A 24 5.73 29.82 -13.34
CA ALA A 24 4.76 30.88 -13.23
C ALA A 24 3.33 30.33 -13.18
N ALA A 25 2.55 30.85 -12.23
CA ALA A 25 1.10 30.82 -12.26
C ALA A 25 0.63 31.96 -13.18
N GLU A 26 0.12 31.62 -14.36
CA GLU A 26 -0.55 32.57 -15.24
C GLU A 26 -2.06 32.50 -15.00
N GLY A 27 -2.65 33.67 -14.77
CA GLY A 27 -4.05 33.85 -14.40
C GLY A 27 -5.03 33.53 -15.52
N TYR A 28 -6.25 33.14 -15.12
CA TYR A 28 -7.40 33.16 -16.00
C TYR A 28 -8.34 34.31 -15.58
N ASP A 29 -8.58 35.15 -16.57
CA ASP A 29 -9.39 36.37 -16.57
C ASP A 29 -10.85 36.10 -16.20
N THR A 30 -11.34 36.98 -15.35
CA THR A 30 -12.73 37.13 -14.93
C THR A 30 -13.52 37.83 -16.03
N ARG A 31 -14.51 37.14 -16.63
CA ARG A 31 -15.65 37.80 -17.28
C ARG A 31 -16.75 36.82 -17.69
N THR A 32 -17.84 36.76 -16.92
CA THR A 32 -19.19 36.62 -17.49
C THR A 32 -20.19 37.34 -16.59
N PRO A 33 -20.80 38.44 -17.05
CA PRO A 33 -21.87 39.15 -16.35
C PRO A 33 -23.23 38.60 -16.77
N CYS A 34 -24.07 38.23 -15.79
CA CYS A 34 -25.52 38.20 -15.97
C CYS A 34 -26.10 39.14 -14.92
N GLY A 35 -26.55 40.31 -15.37
CA GLY A 35 -27.21 41.31 -14.53
C GLY A 35 -28.59 40.87 -14.06
N GLY A 36 -29.08 41.56 -13.02
CA GLY A 36 -30.46 41.48 -12.58
C GLY A 36 -30.60 41.59 -11.07
N ALA A 37 -30.90 42.80 -10.60
CA ALA A 37 -31.24 43.12 -9.21
C ALA A 37 -32.45 42.33 -8.71
N ASP A 38 -32.46 41.92 -7.44
CA ASP A 38 -33.48 42.35 -6.46
C ASP A 38 -33.13 41.91 -5.02
N LEU A 39 -32.81 42.92 -4.21
CA LEU A 39 -33.17 43.19 -2.81
C LEU A 39 -33.50 42.07 -1.80
N CYS A 40 -32.85 42.22 -0.63
CA CYS A 40 -33.40 42.09 0.73
C CYS A 40 -34.24 40.87 1.13
N ALA A 41 -33.66 39.98 1.94
CA ALA A 41 -34.17 39.73 3.30
C ALA A 41 -33.22 38.84 4.11
N ALA A 42 -32.94 39.30 5.33
CA ALA A 42 -32.18 38.55 6.32
C ALA A 42 -32.96 37.35 6.82
N VAL A 43 -32.40 36.14 6.67
CA VAL A 43 -32.53 35.08 7.66
C VAL A 43 -31.14 34.50 7.88
N LYS A 44 -30.50 34.90 8.99
CA LYS A 44 -29.33 34.21 9.54
C LYS A 44 -29.78 32.82 10.01
N LEU A 45 -29.93 31.87 9.08
CA LEU A 45 -29.94 30.46 9.43
C LEU A 45 -28.50 30.05 9.68
N LEU A 46 -28.13 30.04 10.96
CA LEU A 46 -26.93 29.35 11.44
C LEU A 46 -27.08 27.86 11.10
N ARG A 47 -26.62 27.47 9.91
CA ARG A 47 -26.40 26.06 9.58
C ARG A 47 -25.22 25.59 10.42
N ARG A 48 -25.55 25.04 11.60
CA ARG A 48 -24.64 24.26 12.44
C ARG A 48 -24.04 23.17 11.56
N SER A 49 -22.78 23.34 11.18
CA SER A 49 -21.97 22.28 10.58
C SER A 49 -21.96 21.11 11.56
N PRO A 50 -22.39 19.89 11.17
CA PRO A 50 -22.16 18.73 12.00
C PRO A 50 -20.64 18.56 12.12
N SER A 51 -20.14 18.67 13.35
CA SER A 51 -18.77 18.28 13.68
C SER A 51 -18.48 16.93 13.05
N PRO A 52 -17.35 16.73 12.36
CA PRO A 52 -17.00 15.42 11.88
C PRO A 52 -16.68 14.58 13.12
N LEU A 53 -17.68 13.82 13.58
CA LEU A 53 -17.47 12.73 14.49
C LEU A 53 -16.43 11.85 13.82
N LEU A 54 -15.25 11.74 14.43
CA LEU A 54 -14.25 10.74 14.09
C LEU A 54 -14.97 9.39 14.11
N ALA A 55 -15.33 8.87 12.94
CA ALA A 55 -15.69 7.49 12.77
C ALA A 55 -14.40 6.70 13.03
N LEU A 56 -14.17 6.32 14.29
CA LEU A 56 -13.16 5.31 14.63
C LEU A 56 -13.52 4.07 13.81
N SER A 57 -12.77 3.84 12.73
CA SER A 57 -12.94 2.66 11.90
C SER A 57 -12.59 1.43 12.72
N THR A 58 -13.61 0.72 13.23
CA THR A 58 -13.50 -0.56 13.96
C THR A 58 -13.07 -1.73 13.05
N ALA A 59 -12.42 -1.44 11.93
CA ALA A 59 -12.05 -2.44 10.95
C ALA A 59 -10.95 -3.34 11.51
N PRO A 60 -11.05 -4.68 11.34
CA PRO A 60 -10.00 -5.59 11.75
C PRO A 60 -8.75 -5.31 10.93
N SER A 61 -7.72 -4.81 11.61
CA SER A 61 -6.38 -4.57 11.07
C SER A 61 -5.51 -5.83 11.09
N THR A 62 -6.01 -6.93 11.67
CA THR A 62 -5.25 -8.18 11.85
C THR A 62 -5.61 -9.20 10.76
N PRO A 63 -4.61 -9.84 10.13
CA PRO A 63 -4.85 -10.86 9.12
C PRO A 63 -5.29 -12.18 9.76
N VAL A 64 -6.23 -12.88 9.13
CA VAL A 64 -6.66 -14.21 9.58
C VAL A 64 -5.82 -15.32 8.92
N ILE A 65 -5.63 -16.42 9.65
CA ILE A 65 -4.92 -17.60 9.15
C ILE A 65 -5.86 -18.34 8.20
N ALA A 66 -5.58 -18.30 6.89
CA ALA A 66 -6.39 -19.00 5.89
C ALA A 66 -6.06 -20.50 5.82
N THR A 67 -4.78 -20.86 5.99
CA THR A 67 -4.31 -22.25 6.00
C THR A 67 -3.02 -22.36 6.81
N LYS A 68 -2.74 -23.56 7.31
CA LYS A 68 -1.54 -23.91 8.08
C LYS A 68 -0.36 -24.30 7.18
N HIS A 69 -0.57 -24.41 5.87
CA HIS A 69 0.45 -24.84 4.91
C HIS A 69 0.68 -23.78 3.83
N PRO A 70 1.90 -23.69 3.27
CA PRO A 70 2.17 -22.82 2.13
C PRO A 70 1.56 -23.36 0.83
N PHE A 71 1.33 -22.49 -0.14
CA PHE A 71 0.85 -22.86 -1.47
C PHE A 71 2.00 -22.91 -2.46
N LYS A 72 2.16 -24.04 -3.16
CA LYS A 72 3.08 -24.15 -4.30
C LYS A 72 2.42 -23.55 -5.53
N VAL A 73 3.09 -22.60 -6.18
CA VAL A 73 2.55 -21.87 -7.34
C VAL A 73 3.63 -21.69 -8.40
N ASP A 74 3.27 -21.95 -9.66
CA ASP A 74 4.05 -21.59 -10.83
C ASP A 74 3.90 -20.09 -11.16
N LEU A 75 4.98 -19.35 -10.96
CA LEU A 75 5.04 -17.93 -11.25
C LEU A 75 5.66 -17.70 -12.61
N LYS A 76 5.02 -16.84 -13.41
CA LYS A 76 5.52 -16.39 -14.72
C LYS A 76 6.20 -15.03 -14.61
N ALA A 77 7.33 -14.88 -15.29
CA ALA A 77 8.10 -13.66 -15.40
C ALA A 77 7.22 -12.52 -15.97
N GLY A 78 7.35 -11.33 -15.42
CA GLY A 78 6.64 -10.13 -15.89
C GLY A 78 5.14 -10.10 -15.60
N LYS A 79 4.55 -11.18 -15.04
CA LYS A 79 3.14 -11.20 -14.66
C LYS A 79 2.94 -10.65 -13.25
N LEU A 80 1.99 -9.73 -13.08
CA LEU A 80 1.64 -9.17 -11.78
C LEU A 80 0.70 -10.12 -11.03
N TYR A 81 1.11 -10.53 -9.83
CA TYR A 81 0.33 -11.39 -8.96
C TYR A 81 -0.11 -10.64 -7.69
N PRO A 82 -1.42 -10.58 -7.39
CA PRO A 82 -1.92 -9.98 -6.15
C PRO A 82 -2.01 -11.04 -5.04
N TRP A 83 -1.02 -11.12 -4.16
CA TRP A 83 -1.06 -12.02 -3.00
C TRP A 83 -2.03 -11.50 -1.93
N CYS A 84 -2.87 -12.38 -1.40
CA CYS A 84 -3.81 -12.06 -0.33
C CYS A 84 -3.07 -11.91 1.00
N SER A 85 -3.15 -10.73 1.61
CA SER A 85 -2.62 -10.44 2.96
C SER A 85 -3.65 -10.63 4.07
N CYS A 86 -4.95 -10.48 3.78
CA CYS A 86 -6.00 -10.49 4.81
C CYS A 86 -6.46 -11.88 5.28
N GLY A 87 -6.26 -12.93 4.47
CA GLY A 87 -6.72 -14.30 4.78
C GLY A 87 -8.16 -14.63 4.38
N HIS A 88 -9.01 -13.65 4.10
CA HIS A 88 -10.43 -13.86 3.75
C HIS A 88 -10.71 -14.16 2.27
N SER A 89 -9.69 -14.27 1.42
CA SER A 89 -9.90 -14.59 0.00
C SER A 89 -10.37 -16.03 -0.16
N LYS A 90 -11.36 -16.24 -1.04
CA LYS A 90 -11.81 -17.57 -1.46
C LYS A 90 -10.88 -18.21 -2.50
N LYS A 91 -10.02 -17.41 -3.14
CA LYS A 91 -9.07 -17.85 -4.19
C LYS A 91 -7.63 -17.83 -3.68
N GLN A 92 -7.39 -18.38 -2.49
CA GLN A 92 -6.04 -18.47 -1.92
C GLN A 92 -5.08 -19.17 -2.91
N PRO A 93 -3.83 -18.69 -3.05
CA PRO A 93 -3.15 -17.64 -2.27
C PRO A 93 -3.39 -16.21 -2.75
N PHE A 94 -4.17 -16.01 -3.81
CA PHE A 94 -4.38 -14.71 -4.45
C PHE A 94 -5.56 -13.95 -3.88
N CYS A 95 -5.58 -12.63 -4.11
CA CYS A 95 -6.65 -11.76 -3.68
C CYS A 95 -7.82 -11.77 -4.68
N ASP A 96 -9.03 -11.98 -4.16
CA ASP A 96 -10.31 -11.93 -4.88
C ASP A 96 -11.11 -10.62 -4.65
N GLY A 97 -10.62 -9.75 -3.75
CA GLY A 97 -11.29 -8.51 -3.37
C GLY A 97 -12.07 -8.58 -2.05
N SER A 98 -12.14 -9.75 -1.40
CA SER A 98 -12.85 -9.96 -0.13
C SER A 98 -12.32 -9.07 1.01
N HIS A 99 -11.06 -8.63 0.94
CA HIS A 99 -10.46 -7.69 1.90
C HIS A 99 -11.27 -6.39 2.05
N LYS A 100 -11.92 -5.89 1.00
CA LYS A 100 -12.70 -4.64 1.09
C LYS A 100 -13.86 -4.72 2.07
N LYS A 101 -14.48 -5.91 2.19
CA LYS A 101 -15.61 -6.15 3.09
C LYS A 101 -15.17 -6.73 4.42
N ALA A 102 -14.28 -7.72 4.39
CA ALA A 102 -13.89 -8.48 5.58
C ALA A 102 -12.75 -7.84 6.39
N ALA A 103 -11.83 -7.13 5.73
CA ALA A 103 -10.68 -6.49 6.39
C ALA A 103 -10.36 -5.10 5.78
N PRO A 104 -11.26 -4.11 5.96
CA PRO A 104 -11.04 -2.76 5.45
C PRO A 104 -9.80 -2.14 6.10
N GLY A 105 -8.71 -2.03 5.34
CA GLY A 105 -7.41 -1.56 5.84
C GLY A 105 -6.25 -2.48 5.47
N LEU A 106 -6.53 -3.73 5.11
CA LEU A 106 -5.54 -4.65 4.56
C LEU A 106 -5.60 -4.67 3.03
N SER A 107 -4.53 -4.21 2.39
CA SER A 107 -4.37 -4.28 0.94
C SER A 107 -3.55 -5.50 0.51
N PRO A 108 -3.85 -6.14 -0.63
CA PRO A 108 -3.05 -7.24 -1.16
C PRO A 108 -1.66 -6.77 -1.59
N VAL A 109 -0.66 -7.63 -1.42
CA VAL A 109 0.72 -7.34 -1.85
C VAL A 109 0.85 -7.73 -3.32
N ARG A 110 1.12 -6.74 -4.17
CA ARG A 110 1.38 -6.95 -5.60
C ARG A 110 2.86 -7.18 -5.80
N PHE A 111 3.21 -8.25 -6.50
CA PHE A 111 4.59 -8.53 -6.86
C PHE A 111 4.67 -9.07 -8.28
N THR A 112 5.81 -8.82 -8.91
CA THR A 112 6.11 -9.27 -10.28
C THR A 112 7.38 -10.09 -10.24
N PRO A 113 7.32 -11.40 -10.53
CA PRO A 113 8.49 -12.25 -10.67
C PRO A 113 9.34 -11.78 -11.86
N THR A 114 10.67 -11.81 -11.72
CA THR A 114 11.61 -11.52 -12.81
C THR A 114 11.81 -12.72 -13.74
N GLU A 115 11.59 -13.93 -13.23
CA GLU A 115 11.85 -15.21 -13.91
C GLU A 115 10.69 -16.18 -13.68
N ASP A 116 10.54 -17.13 -14.60
CA ASP A 116 9.63 -18.25 -14.49
C ASP A 116 10.15 -19.21 -13.41
N LYS A 117 9.45 -19.29 -12.28
CA LYS A 117 9.87 -20.18 -11.18
C LYS A 117 8.70 -20.68 -10.36
N GLU A 118 8.88 -21.86 -9.80
CA GLU A 118 8.02 -22.39 -8.77
C GLU A 118 8.36 -21.73 -7.42
N ALA A 119 7.36 -21.16 -6.76
CA ALA A 119 7.54 -20.53 -5.45
C ALA A 119 6.50 -20.98 -4.44
N TRP A 120 6.89 -20.95 -3.17
CA TRP A 120 6.03 -21.23 -2.05
C TRP A 120 5.50 -19.92 -1.47
N LEU A 121 4.22 -19.65 -1.70
CA LEU A 121 3.54 -18.46 -1.18
C LEU A 121 2.97 -18.72 0.21
N CYS A 122 3.00 -17.70 1.05
CA CYS A 122 2.51 -17.80 2.42
C CYS A 122 0.97 -17.99 2.45
N GLY A 123 0.54 -19.05 3.13
CA GLY A 123 -0.87 -19.35 3.37
C GLY A 123 -1.39 -18.87 4.74
N CYS A 124 -0.54 -18.85 5.78
CA CYS A 124 -0.94 -18.47 7.14
C CYS A 124 -1.04 -16.95 7.38
N LYS A 125 -0.50 -16.14 6.47
CA LYS A 125 -0.49 -14.66 6.52
C LYS A 125 0.28 -14.03 7.68
N GLN A 126 1.04 -14.83 8.42
CA GLN A 126 1.89 -14.40 9.53
C GLN A 126 3.37 -14.27 9.13
N THR A 127 3.68 -14.40 7.84
CA THR A 127 5.06 -14.33 7.36
C THR A 127 5.66 -12.94 7.52
N LYS A 128 6.95 -12.88 7.85
CA LYS A 128 7.73 -11.63 7.84
C LYS A 128 8.29 -11.31 6.45
N LYS A 129 8.32 -12.29 5.54
CA LYS A 129 8.88 -12.17 4.18
C LYS A 129 7.80 -12.26 3.10
N ALA A 130 6.72 -11.49 3.26
CA ALA A 130 5.62 -11.45 2.30
C ALA A 130 6.15 -11.14 0.88
N PRO A 131 5.70 -11.85 -0.16
CA PRO A 131 4.61 -12.83 -0.21
C PRO A 131 5.05 -14.30 0.01
N TYR A 132 6.34 -14.55 0.24
CA TYR A 132 6.93 -15.88 0.31
C TYR A 132 6.77 -16.53 1.68
N CYS A 133 6.84 -17.86 1.73
CA CYS A 133 6.86 -18.60 2.98
C CYS A 133 8.25 -18.52 3.64
N ASP A 134 8.30 -18.16 4.91
CA ASP A 134 9.49 -18.10 5.77
C ASP A 134 9.51 -19.20 6.84
N GLY A 135 8.55 -20.13 6.81
CA GLY A 135 8.42 -21.19 7.81
C GLY A 135 7.67 -20.78 9.08
N THR A 136 7.22 -19.52 9.20
CA THR A 136 6.44 -19.03 10.36
C THR A 136 5.17 -19.87 10.60
N HIS A 137 4.63 -20.50 9.56
CA HIS A 137 3.50 -21.42 9.70
C HIS A 137 3.76 -22.60 10.64
N LYS A 138 5.02 -22.99 10.90
CA LYS A 138 5.36 -24.09 11.82
C LYS A 138 5.25 -23.71 13.30
N GLN A 139 5.11 -22.43 13.61
CA GLN A 139 4.97 -21.98 14.99
C GLN A 139 3.67 -22.51 15.61
N SER A 140 3.72 -22.83 16.91
CA SER A 140 2.61 -23.48 17.62
C SER A 140 1.30 -22.69 17.54
N TYR A 141 1.35 -21.36 17.60
CA TYR A 141 0.13 -20.54 17.50
C TYR A 141 -0.58 -20.65 16.13
N VAL A 142 0.16 -20.93 15.04
CA VAL A 142 -0.44 -21.17 13.72
C VAL A 142 -0.96 -22.60 13.63
N GLN A 143 -0.19 -23.58 14.10
CA GLN A 143 -0.56 -24.99 14.03
C GLN A 143 -1.77 -25.33 14.91
N ASN A 144 -1.87 -24.68 16.07
CA ASN A 144 -2.98 -24.88 17.02
C ASN A 144 -4.20 -24.01 16.69
N TYR A 145 -4.13 -23.15 15.67
CA TYR A 145 -5.26 -22.31 15.28
C TYR A 145 -6.42 -23.17 14.75
N THR A 146 -7.62 -22.97 15.28
CA THR A 146 -8.84 -23.62 14.78
C THR A 146 -9.30 -22.91 13.51
N LEU A 147 -9.27 -23.61 12.38
CA LEU A 147 -9.79 -23.07 11.13
C LEU A 147 -11.30 -23.23 11.13
N GLU A 148 -12.03 -22.13 11.27
CA GLU A 148 -13.46 -22.09 11.03
C GLU A 148 -13.70 -22.09 9.51
N THR A 149 -13.58 -23.27 8.92
CA THR A 149 -14.01 -23.47 7.53
C THR A 149 -15.52 -23.32 7.50
N ASN A 150 -16.01 -22.20 6.95
CA ASN A 150 -17.39 -22.13 6.47
C ASN A 150 -17.48 -23.12 5.30
N GLN A 151 -17.95 -24.32 5.63
CA GLN A 151 -18.24 -25.43 4.73
C GLN A 151 -19.32 -25.03 3.73
#